data_AF-A0A6V8D6U5-F1
#
_entry.id   AF-A0A6V8D6U5-F1
#
_cell.length_a   1.000
_cell.length_b   1.000
_cell.length_c   1.000
_cell.angle_alpha   90.00
_cell.angle_beta   90.00
_cell.angle_gamma   90.00
#
_symmetry.space_group_name_H-M   'P 1'
#
loop_
_entity.id
_entity.type
_entity.pdbx_description
1 polymer ?
#
loop_
_entity_poly.entity_id
_entity_poly.type
_entity_poly.pdbx_seq_one_letter_code
_entity_poly.pdbx_strand_id
1 'polypeptide(L)'
;MFAALGASLTTLTWGMFDSMWSEGWFMMLVWIVHTFLWSIVSICAYSLMMRVTWAEVGGTQFTGYMAMMNLSAIIGYQLAPIFAARYDYQTIFYIAAMLETFVILAALFVDPGETRRTLTQEPL
;
A
#
# COMPACT_ATOMS: atom_id res chain seq x y z
N MET A 1 10.39 -1.79 -1.97
CA MET A 1 10.46 -1.54 -0.51
C MET A 1 10.90 -0.12 -0.18
N PHE A 2 12.01 0.40 -0.72
CA PHE A 2 12.45 1.78 -0.47
C PHE A 2 11.39 2.85 -0.81
N ALA A 3 10.57 2.64 -1.85
CA ALA A 3 9.47 3.53 -2.20
C ALA A 3 8.38 3.63 -1.11
N ALA A 4 8.10 2.53 -0.39
CA ALA A 4 7.13 2.54 0.70
C ALA A 4 7.66 3.27 1.94
N LEU A 5 8.97 3.16 2.22
CA LEU A 5 9.62 3.98 3.25
C LEU A 5 9.56 5.47 2.89
N GLY A 6 9.83 5.81 1.62
CA GLY A 6 9.69 7.18 1.13
C GLY A 6 8.26 7.70 1.24
N ALA A 7 7.26 6.87 0.93
CA ALA A 7 5.85 7.23 1.04
C ALA A 7 5.49 7.52 2.50
N SER A 8 5.84 6.62 3.42
CA SER A 8 5.63 6.80 4.86
C SER A 8 6.31 8.05 5.40
N LEU A 9 7.55 8.33 4.99
CA LEU A 9 8.24 9.55 5.38
C LEU A 9 7.54 10.80 4.83
N THR A 10 7.02 10.74 3.61
CA THR A 10 6.23 11.84 3.01
C THR A 10 4.92 12.06 3.77
N THR A 11 4.27 10.99 4.23
CA THR A 11 3.05 11.06 5.05
C THR A 11 3.34 11.63 6.44
N LEU A 12 4.50 11.28 7.04
CA LEU A 12 4.95 11.88 8.30
C LEU A 12 5.23 13.37 8.15
N THR A 13 5.95 13.77 7.10
CA THR A 13 6.22 15.19 6.85
C THR A 13 4.92 15.94 6.60
N TRP A 14 3.97 15.37 5.85
CA TRP A 14 2.64 15.94 5.68
C TRP A 14 1.96 16.23 7.03
N GLY A 15 1.95 15.24 7.93
CA GLY A 15 1.39 15.41 9.28
C GLY A 15 2.12 16.43 10.14
N MET A 16 3.46 16.57 10.01
CA MET A 16 4.25 17.51 10.80
C MET A 16 4.12 18.98 10.36
N PHE A 17 3.82 19.23 9.09
CA PHE A 17 3.72 20.59 8.53
C PHE A 17 2.26 21.07 8.46
N ASP A 18 1.50 20.99 9.57
CA ASP A 18 0.11 21.45 9.64
C ASP A 18 -0.05 22.93 9.23
N SER A 19 0.93 23.77 9.59
CA SER A 19 0.91 25.20 9.36
C SER A 19 0.95 25.58 7.87
N MET A 20 1.35 24.66 7.00
CA MET A 20 1.45 24.86 5.55
C MET A 20 0.26 24.26 4.79
N TRP A 21 -0.75 23.69 5.46
CA TRP A 21 -1.88 23.06 4.76
C TRP A 21 -2.80 24.05 4.05
N SER A 22 -2.80 25.32 4.46
CA SER A 22 -3.51 26.39 3.74
C SER A 22 -2.86 26.74 2.41
N GLU A 23 -1.58 26.39 2.24
CA GLU A 23 -0.81 26.68 1.04
C GLU A 23 -1.07 25.61 -0.03
N GLY A 24 -1.85 25.96 -1.06
CA GLY A 24 -2.22 25.03 -2.12
C GLY A 24 -1.03 24.41 -2.86
N TRP A 25 0.08 25.15 -3.01
CA TRP A 25 1.30 24.63 -3.63
C TRP A 25 1.95 23.52 -2.81
N PHE A 26 1.93 23.63 -1.47
CA PHE A 26 2.48 22.63 -0.56
C PHE A 26 1.65 21.35 -0.62
N MET A 27 0.33 21.48 -0.51
CA MET A 27 -0.60 20.34 -0.61
C MET A 27 -0.47 19.62 -1.96
N MET A 28 -0.36 20.37 -3.07
CA MET A 28 -0.18 19.78 -4.39
C MET A 28 1.15 19.02 -4.51
N LEU A 29 2.26 19.60 -4.04
CA LEU A 29 3.58 18.98 -4.10
C LEU A 29 3.62 17.67 -3.30
N VAL A 30 3.21 17.72 -2.04
CA VAL A 30 3.21 16.55 -1.16
C VAL A 30 2.32 15.45 -1.73
N TRP A 31 1.15 15.82 -2.25
CA TRP A 31 0.23 14.85 -2.85
C TRP A 31 0.79 14.20 -4.11
N ILE A 32 1.47 14.95 -5.00
CA ILE A 32 2.14 14.39 -6.19
C ILE A 32 3.22 13.40 -5.77
N VAL A 33 4.10 13.79 -4.85
CA VAL A 33 5.20 12.94 -4.39
C VAL A 33 4.66 11.66 -3.73
N HIS A 34 3.69 11.80 -2.84
CA HIS A 34 3.05 10.68 -2.16
C HIS A 34 2.39 9.71 -3.16
N THR A 35 1.59 10.24 -4.10
CA THR A 35 0.90 9.44 -5.12
C THR A 35 1.88 8.71 -6.04
N PHE A 36 2.97 9.38 -6.41
CA PHE A 36 4.03 8.78 -7.24
C PHE A 36 4.72 7.62 -6.51
N LEU A 37 5.09 7.80 -5.25
CA LEU A 37 5.73 6.75 -4.45
C LEU A 37 4.81 5.55 -4.25
N TRP A 38 3.53 5.78 -3.94
CA TRP A 38 2.53 4.71 -3.81
C TRP A 38 2.24 3.98 -5.12
N SER A 39 2.32 4.68 -6.25
CA SER A 39 2.22 4.04 -7.58
C SER A 39 3.37 3.05 -7.81
N ILE A 40 4.60 3.42 -7.43
CA ILE A 40 5.76 2.52 -7.50
C ILE A 40 5.55 1.30 -6.59
N VAL A 41 5.13 1.53 -5.34
CA VAL A 41 4.84 0.44 -4.39
C VAL A 41 3.81 -0.53 -4.96
N SER A 42 2.73 -0.01 -5.54
CA SER A 42 1.66 -0.81 -6.12
C SER A 42 2.18 -1.70 -7.26
N ILE A 43 2.93 -1.13 -8.22
CA ILE A 43 3.53 -1.89 -9.34
C ILE A 43 4.49 -2.97 -8.84
N CYS A 44 5.32 -2.67 -7.85
CA CYS A 44 6.20 -3.67 -7.24
C CYS A 44 5.41 -4.79 -6.54
N ALA A 45 4.34 -4.46 -5.82
CA ALA A 45 3.49 -5.45 -5.16
C ALA A 45 2.79 -6.35 -6.18
N TYR A 46 2.28 -5.80 -7.28
CA TYR A 46 1.74 -6.59 -8.39
C TYR A 46 2.77 -7.56 -8.97
N SER A 47 3.98 -7.07 -9.23
CA SER A 47 5.05 -7.91 -9.77
C SER A 47 5.43 -9.04 -8.81
N LEU A 48 5.44 -8.78 -7.51
CA LEU A 48 5.71 -9.78 -6.48
C LEU A 48 4.61 -10.85 -6.45
N MET A 49 3.34 -10.44 -6.44
CA MET A 49 2.21 -11.38 -6.41
C MET A 49 2.20 -12.28 -7.64
N MET A 50 2.45 -11.73 -8.83
CA MET A 50 2.54 -12.50 -10.07
C MET A 50 3.68 -13.53 -10.08
N ARG A 51 4.76 -13.31 -9.30
CA ARG A 51 5.85 -14.30 -9.14
C ARG A 51 5.46 -15.45 -8.21
N VAL A 52 4.62 -15.17 -7.22
CA VAL A 52 4.07 -16.16 -6.28
C VAL A 52 2.94 -16.96 -6.92
N THR A 53 2.29 -16.43 -7.96
CA THR A 53 1.20 -17.10 -8.67
C THR A 53 1.62 -18.39 -9.36
N TRP A 54 0.80 -19.44 -9.23
CA TRP A 54 0.90 -20.64 -10.05
C TRP A 54 0.16 -20.43 -11.39
N ALA A 55 0.78 -20.87 -12.50
CA ALA A 55 0.33 -20.51 -13.85
C ALA A 55 -1.10 -20.99 -14.18
N GLU A 56 -1.51 -22.16 -13.68
CA GLU A 56 -2.83 -22.74 -13.95
C GLU A 56 -3.99 -21.97 -13.30
N VAL A 57 -3.73 -21.23 -12.22
CA VAL A 57 -4.75 -20.42 -11.51
C VAL A 57 -4.54 -18.92 -11.69
N GLY A 58 -3.73 -18.49 -12.66
CA GLY A 58 -3.46 -17.06 -12.90
C GLY A 58 -4.73 -16.24 -13.15
N GLY A 59 -5.73 -16.83 -13.83
CA GLY A 59 -7.01 -16.18 -14.10
C GLY A 59 -7.84 -15.89 -12.84
N THR A 60 -7.94 -16.84 -11.91
CA THR A 60 -8.69 -16.63 -10.65
C THR A 60 -7.98 -15.66 -9.72
N GLN A 61 -6.64 -15.60 -9.77
CA GLN A 61 -5.87 -14.63 -8.99
C GLN A 61 -6.10 -13.18 -9.44
N PHE A 62 -6.25 -12.94 -10.75
CA PHE A 62 -6.61 -11.61 -11.24
C PHE A 62 -7.99 -11.17 -10.74
N THR A 63 -8.98 -12.07 -10.77
CA THR A 63 -10.32 -11.79 -10.21
C THR A 63 -10.27 -11.54 -8.70
N GLY A 64 -9.52 -12.37 -7.96
CA GLY A 64 -9.33 -12.19 -6.52
C GLY A 64 -8.69 -10.85 -6.20
N TYR A 65 -7.65 -10.46 -6.94
CA TYR A 65 -7.00 -9.16 -6.80
C TYR A 65 -7.98 -7.99 -7.00
N MET A 66 -8.77 -8.02 -8.08
CA MET A 66 -9.74 -6.97 -8.38
C MET A 66 -10.87 -6.90 -7.34
N ALA A 67 -11.32 -8.04 -6.82
CA ALA A 67 -12.29 -8.09 -5.73
C ALA A 67 -11.71 -7.46 -4.44
N MET A 68 -10.47 -7.79 -4.09
CA MET A 68 -9.80 -7.25 -2.91
C MET A 68 -9.54 -5.75 -3.01
N MET A 69 -9.25 -5.22 -4.20
CA MET A 69 -9.16 -3.77 -4.43
C MET A 69 -10.49 -3.04 -4.19
N ASN A 70 -11.60 -3.60 -4.65
CA ASN A 70 -12.91 -3.00 -4.38
C ASN A 70 -13.27 -3.11 -2.90
N LEU A 71 -12.95 -4.24 -2.26
CA LEU A 71 -13.16 -4.43 -0.83
C LEU A 71 -12.34 -3.44 0.02
N SER A 72 -11.07 -3.20 -0.33
CA SER A 72 -10.21 -2.26 0.40
C SER A 72 -10.74 -0.82 0.33
N ALA A 73 -11.28 -0.40 -0.83
CA ALA A 73 -11.92 0.90 -0.98
C ALA A 73 -13.14 1.04 -0.05
N ILE A 74 -14.01 0.02 0.00
CA ILE A 74 -15.18 0.01 0.89
C ILE A 74 -14.75 0.09 2.36
N ILE A 75 -13.77 -0.71 2.78
CA ILE A 75 -13.24 -0.67 4.16
C ILE A 75 -12.69 0.73 4.48
N GLY A 76 -11.92 1.33 3.57
CA GLY A 76 -11.35 2.67 3.74
C GLY A 76 -12.44 3.74 3.93
N TYR A 77 -13.49 3.73 3.10
CA TYR A 77 -14.60 4.68 3.23
C TYR A 77 -15.38 4.52 4.53
N GLN A 78 -15.54 3.30 5.03
CA GLN A 78 -16.24 3.05 6.30
C GLN A 78 -15.38 3.46 7.52
N LEU A 79 -14.05 3.34 7.41
CA LEU A 79 -13.13 3.72 8.48
C LEU A 79 -12.87 5.23 8.53
N ALA A 80 -12.85 5.92 7.39
CA ALA A 80 -12.59 7.36 7.29
C ALA A 80 -13.44 8.22 8.26
N PRO A 81 -14.78 8.10 8.33
CA PRO A 81 -15.58 8.90 9.26
C PRO A 81 -15.33 8.53 10.72
N ILE A 82 -15.03 7.25 11.01
CA ILE A 82 -14.72 6.79 12.38
C ILE A 82 -13.43 7.44 12.88
N PHE A 83 -12.40 7.51 12.03
CA PHE A 83 -11.14 8.16 12.37
C PHE A 83 -11.30 9.68 12.46
N ALA A 84 -11.99 10.31 11.50
CA ALA A 84 -12.24 11.75 11.50
C ALA A 84 -13.08 12.23 12.70
N ALA A 85 -13.98 11.39 13.22
CA ALA A 85 -14.76 11.72 14.41
C ALA A 85 -13.99 11.57 15.73
N ARG A 86 -12.89 10.81 15.74
CA ARG A 86 -12.15 10.46 16.97
C ARG A 86 -10.77 11.11 17.07
N TYR A 87 -10.18 11.48 15.94
CA TYR A 87 -8.81 11.96 15.85
C TYR A 87 -8.72 13.20 14.98
N ASP A 88 -7.78 14.08 15.32
CA ASP A 88 -7.41 15.20 14.47
C ASP A 88 -6.62 14.72 13.24
N TYR A 89 -6.64 15.52 12.17
CA TYR A 89 -6.01 15.20 10.89
C TYR A 89 -4.53 14.84 11.01
N GLN A 90 -3.78 15.56 11.85
CA GLN A 90 -2.36 15.27 12.11
C GLN A 90 -2.16 13.87 12.69
N THR A 91 -3.01 13.46 13.63
CA THR A 91 -2.96 12.12 14.23
C THR A 91 -3.33 11.05 13.19
N ILE A 92 -4.28 11.34 12.30
CA ILE A 92 -4.65 10.44 11.19
C ILE A 92 -3.47 10.21 10.25
N PHE A 93 -2.69 11.25 9.91
CA PHE A 93 -1.48 11.11 9.10
C PHE A 93 -0.40 10.27 9.81
N TYR A 94 -0.24 10.40 11.13
CA TYR A 94 0.71 9.55 11.87
C TYR A 94 0.29 8.08 11.92
N ILE A 95 -1.01 7.81 12.08
CA ILE A 95 -1.54 6.44 11.99
C ILE A 95 -1.33 5.90 10.56
N ALA A 96 -1.61 6.69 9.53
CA ALA A 96 -1.40 6.30 8.14
C ALA A 96 0.08 5.95 7.86
N ALA A 97 1.01 6.78 8.31
CA ALA A 97 2.44 6.53 8.15
C ALA A 97 2.91 5.25 8.86
N MET A 98 2.34 4.93 10.03
CA MET A 98 2.60 3.67 10.72
C MET A 98 2.09 2.47 9.91
N LEU A 99 0.85 2.54 9.42
CA LEU A 99 0.25 1.48 8.60
C LEU A 99 1.00 1.28 7.27
N GLU A 100 1.43 2.36 6.64
CA GLU A 100 2.30 2.35 5.46
C GLU A 100 3.61 1.61 5.71
N THR A 101 4.23 1.85 6.88
CA THR A 101 5.44 1.14 7.28
C THR A 101 5.19 -0.34 7.47
N PHE A 102 4.02 -0.72 7.99
CA PHE A 102 3.65 -2.12 8.21
C PHE A 102 3.58 -2.93 6.91
N VAL A 103 3.22 -2.30 5.78
CA VAL A 103 3.24 -2.95 4.46
C VAL A 103 4.63 -3.47 4.09
N ILE A 104 5.68 -2.76 4.51
CA ILE A 104 7.07 -3.18 4.27
C ILE A 104 7.39 -4.45 5.05
N LEU A 105 6.98 -4.49 6.32
CA LEU A 105 7.16 -5.67 7.17
C LEU A 105 6.45 -6.87 6.57
N ALA A 106 5.19 -6.71 6.15
CA ALA A 106 4.44 -7.77 5.48
C ALA A 106 5.15 -8.27 4.21
N ALA A 107 5.68 -7.37 3.40
CA ALA A 107 6.39 -7.74 2.17
C ALA A 107 7.72 -8.48 2.42
N LEU A 108 8.38 -8.30 3.58
CA LEU A 108 9.60 -9.04 3.94
C LEU A 108 9.33 -10.52 4.22
N PHE A 109 8.11 -10.87 4.63
CA PHE A 109 7.71 -12.26 4.87
C PHE A 109 7.30 -13.00 3.60
N VAL A 110 7.16 -12.31 2.46
CA VAL A 110 6.77 -12.93 1.20
C VAL A 110 8.02 -13.46 0.50
N ASP A 111 8.14 -14.78 0.43
CA ASP A 111 9.15 -15.44 -0.40
C ASP A 111 8.56 -15.77 -1.79
N PRO A 112 9.01 -15.09 -2.86
CA PRO A 112 8.54 -15.32 -4.23
C PRO A 112 9.01 -16.66 -4.83
N GLY A 113 9.98 -17.34 -4.21
CA GLY A 113 10.51 -18.62 -4.67
C GLY A 113 9.70 -19.83 -4.20
N GLU A 114 8.85 -19.67 -3.19
CA GLU A 114 8.16 -20.78 -2.51
C GLU A 114 7.26 -21.57 -3.44
N THR A 115 6.46 -20.91 -4.28
CA THR A 115 5.56 -21.57 -5.24
C THR A 115 6.34 -22.42 -6.24
N ARG A 116 7.48 -21.91 -6.73
CA ARG A 116 8.34 -22.67 -7.65
C ARG A 116 8.96 -23.88 -6.93
N ARG A 117 9.44 -23.70 -5.70
CA ARG A 117 10.10 -24.76 -4.91
C ARG A 117 9.14 -25.89 -4.54
N THR A 118 7.89 -25.56 -4.21
CA THR A 118 6.88 -26.51 -3.73
C THR A 118 6.09 -27.18 -4.87
N LEU A 119 5.77 -26.45 -5.94
CA LEU A 119 4.89 -26.98 -7.02
C LEU A 119 5.63 -27.43 -8.29
N THR A 120 6.90 -27.07 -8.49
CA THR A 120 7.67 -27.55 -9.67
C THR A 120 8.31 -28.92 -9.45
N GLN A 121 8.09 -29.56 -8.28
CA GLN A 121 8.59 -30.91 -7.96
C GLN A 121 7.57 -32.04 -8.23
N GLU A 122 6.34 -31.74 -8.66
CA GLU A 122 5.40 -32.78 -9.11
C GLU A 122 5.66 -33.14 -10.58
N PRO A 123 5.95 -34.42 -10.91
CA PRO A 123 5.98 -34.88 -12.29
C PRO A 123 4.54 -34.94 -12.83
N LEU A 124 4.34 -34.39 -14.02
CA LEU A 124 3.13 -34.54 -14.84
C LEU A 124 2.91 -36.01 -15.24
#